data_AF-A0A8S3B311-F1
#
_entry.id   AF-A0A8S3B311-F1
#
_cell.length_a   1.000
_cell.length_b   1.000
_cell.length_c   1.000
_cell.angle_alpha   90.00
_cell.angle_beta   90.00
_cell.angle_gamma   90.00
#
_symmetry.space_group_name_H-M   'P 1'
#
loop_
_entity.id
_entity.type
_entity.pdbx_description
1 polymer ?
#
loop_
_entity_poly.entity_id
_entity_poly.type
_entity_poly.pdbx_seq_one_letter_code
_entity_poly.pdbx_strand_id
1 'polypeptide(L)' 'DVLVENDNGQLKTSVYHKLAAEPYILPFSSDHPRHVHRSTINGRLIRAIRLCSHLDDFDKERINIEFTLLLNGYPPKFIN' A
#
# COMPACT_ATOMS: atom_id res chain seq x y z
N ASP A 1 1.36 -2.77 9.93
CA ASP A 1 1.20 -4.06 10.66
C ASP A 1 0.35 -5.04 9.87
N VAL A 2 -0.07 -6.15 10.47
CA VAL A 2 -1.00 -7.12 9.85
C VAL A 2 -2.35 -7.02 10.56
N LEU A 3 -3.43 -7.02 9.78
CA LEU A 3 -4.79 -7.18 10.30
C LEU A 3 -5.14 -8.67 10.18
N VAL A 4 -5.65 -9.25 11.26
CA VAL A 4 -6.07 -10.65 11.31
C VAL A 4 -7.53 -10.70 11.72
N GLU A 5 -8.35 -11.34 10.89
CA GLU A 5 -9.79 -11.46 11.07
C GLU A 5 -10.21 -12.93 10.98
N ASN A 6 -11.32 -13.26 11.65
CA ASN A 6 -11.96 -14.56 11.50
C ASN A 6 -13.07 -14.41 10.44
N ASP A 7 -12.87 -15.03 9.29
CA ASP A 7 -13.85 -15.13 8.22
C ASP A 7 -14.48 -16.52 8.25
N ASN A 8 -15.62 -16.64 8.94
CA ASN A 8 -16.41 -17.87 9.00
C ASN A 8 -15.63 -19.13 9.45
N GLY A 9 -14.74 -18.96 10.44
CA GLY A 9 -13.90 -20.02 11.00
C GLY A 9 -12.53 -20.14 10.34
N GLN A 10 -12.23 -19.33 9.32
CA GLN A 10 -10.93 -19.27 8.66
C GLN A 10 -10.21 -17.98 9.03
N LEU A 11 -8.90 -18.08 9.30
CA LEU A 11 -8.10 -16.88 9.53
C LEU A 11 -7.81 -16.19 8.21
N LYS A 12 -8.16 -14.91 8.16
CA LYS A 12 -7.92 -14.02 7.05
C LYS A 12 -6.92 -12.95 7.49
N THR A 13 -5.88 -12.74 6.68
CA THR A 13 -4.87 -11.71 6.92
C THR A 13 -4.86 -10.68 5.79
N SER A 14 -4.64 -9.42 6.16
CA SER A 14 -4.50 -8.28 5.26
C SER A 14 -3.54 -7.22 5.83
N VAL A 15 -3.25 -6.17 5.07
CA VAL A 15 -2.43 -5.05 5.56
C VAL A 15 -3.22 -4.27 6.61
N TYR A 16 -2.59 -4.02 7.77
CA TYR A 16 -3.18 -3.12 8.77
C TYR A 16 -2.88 -1.67 8.43
N HIS A 17 -3.94 -0.86 8.41
CA HIS A 17 -3.94 0.57 8.12
C HIS A 17 -4.20 1.38 9.38
N LYS A 18 -3.27 2.26 9.73
CA LYS A 18 -3.42 3.18 10.86
C LYS A 18 -4.00 4.50 10.35
N LEU A 19 -5.30 4.71 10.58
CA LEU A 19 -6.05 5.89 10.09
C LEU A 19 -5.41 7.25 10.46
N ALA A 20 -4.70 7.33 11.59
CA ALA A 20 -4.02 8.56 12.01
C ALA A 20 -2.74 8.88 11.22
N ALA A 21 -2.19 7.93 10.46
CA ALA A 21 -0.92 8.07 9.74
C ALA A 21 -1.07 7.99 8.21
N GLU A 22 -2.22 7.52 7.72
CA GLU A 22 -2.50 7.38 6.29
C GLU A 22 -3.51 8.44 5.81
N PRO A 23 -3.45 8.87 4.54
CA PRO A 23 -2.68 8.30 3.42
C PRO A 23 -1.28 8.89 3.27
N TYR A 24 -0.78 9.69 4.22
CA TYR A 24 0.48 10.42 4.04
C TYR A 24 1.69 9.47 4.05
N ILE A 25 2.33 9.33 2.89
CA ILE A 25 3.60 8.63 2.71
C ILE A 25 4.68 9.65 2.31
N LEU A 26 5.82 9.18 1.81
CA LEU A 26 6.83 10.02 1.18
C LEU A 26 6.20 10.84 0.03
N PRO A 27 6.01 12.17 0.15
CA PRO A 27 5.39 12.97 -0.91
C PRO A 27 6.30 13.09 -2.13
N PHE A 28 5.74 13.12 -3.34
CA PHE A 28 6.56 13.19 -4.56
C PHE A 28 7.37 14.50 -4.68
N SER A 29 6.92 15.57 -4.03
CA SER A 29 7.61 16.86 -3.98
C SER A 29 8.80 16.90 -3.01
N SER A 30 9.03 15.84 -2.23
CA SER A 30 10.18 15.78 -1.32
C SER A 30 11.49 15.68 -2.10
N ASP A 31 12.58 16.18 -1.52
CA ASP A 31 13.92 16.17 -2.14
C ASP A 31 14.61 14.80 -2.01
N HIS A 32 13.96 13.75 -2.52
CA HIS A 32 14.50 12.40 -2.56
C HIS A 32 14.76 11.95 -4.01
N PRO A 33 15.81 11.13 -4.24
CA PRO A 33 16.02 10.54 -5.55
C PRO A 33 14.84 9.69 -6.02
N ARG A 34 14.58 9.66 -7.32
CA ARG A 34 13.49 8.86 -7.93
C ARG A 34 13.50 7.38 -7.53
N HIS A 35 14.67 6.79 -7.32
CA HIS A 35 14.77 5.39 -6.92
C HIS A 35 14.22 5.14 -5.50
N VAL A 36 14.29 6.13 -4.60
CA VAL A 36 13.70 6.05 -3.25
C VAL A 36 12.18 6.00 -3.35
N HIS A 37 11.60 6.88 -4.15
CA HIS A 37 10.15 6.88 -4.46
C HIS A 37 9.70 5.53 -5.03
N ARG A 38 10.44 4.96 -5.99
CA ARG A 38 10.13 3.61 -6.53
C ARG A 38 10.27 2.52 -5.48
N SER A 39 11.28 2.59 -4.62
CA SER A 39 11.47 1.64 -3.50
C SER A 39 10.28 1.68 -2.53
N THR A 40 9.76 2.87 -2.21
CA THR A 40 8.55 3.01 -1.39
C THR A 40 7.35 2.30 -2.01
N ILE A 41 7.12 2.47 -3.31
CA ILE A 41 6.02 1.79 -4.03
C ILE A 41 6.22 0.26 -3.99
N ASN A 42 7.41 -0.21 -4.38
CA ASN A 42 7.74 -1.63 -4.42
C ASN A 42 7.62 -2.29 -3.04
N GLY A 43 8.09 -1.62 -1.99
CA GLY A 43 8.01 -2.12 -0.62
C GLY A 43 6.57 -2.30 -0.16
N ARG A 44 5.67 -1.37 -0.51
CA ARG A 44 4.23 -1.49 -0.19
C ARG A 44 3.58 -2.64 -0.95
N LEU A 45 3.85 -2.78 -2.26
CA LEU A 45 3.31 -3.88 -3.06
C LEU A 45 3.79 -5.25 -2.58
N ILE A 46 5.10 -5.40 -2.33
CA ILE A 46 5.67 -6.64 -1.77
C ILE A 46 5.03 -6.96 -0.41
N ARG A 47 4.83 -5.94 0.43
CA ARG A 47 4.14 -6.12 1.71
C ARG A 47 2.70 -6.60 1.53
N ALA A 48 1.95 -6.02 0.60
CA ALA A 48 0.58 -6.45 0.31
C ALA A 48 0.54 -7.92 -0.17
N ILE A 49 1.43 -8.31 -1.09
CA ILE A 49 1.56 -9.70 -1.57
C ILE A 49 1.83 -10.67 -0.41
N ARG A 50 2.67 -10.27 0.55
CA ARG A 50 3.06 -11.15 1.67
C ARG A 50 2.00 -11.26 2.76
N LEU A 51 1.17 -10.23 2.95
CA LEU A 51 0.24 -10.15 4.08
C LEU A 51 -1.21 -10.49 3.70
N CYS A 52 -1.62 -10.22 2.45
CA CYS A 52 -2.96 -10.55 2.01
C CYS A 52 -3.07 -12.05 1.74
N SER A 53 -3.89 -12.72 2.55
CA SER A 53 -4.20 -14.15 2.40
C SER A 53 -5.08 -14.47 1.19
N HIS A 54 -5.89 -13.50 0.74
CA HIS A 54 -6.78 -13.64 -0.40
C HIS A 54 -6.48 -12.59 -1.47
N LEU A 55 -6.69 -12.98 -2.73
CA LEU A 55 -6.41 -12.12 -3.89
C LEU A 55 -7.24 -10.84 -3.88
N ASP A 56 -8.51 -10.91 -3.49
CA ASP A 56 -9.41 -9.75 -3.43
C ASP A 56 -8.90 -8.68 -2.46
N ASP A 57 -8.28 -9.06 -1.34
CA ASP A 57 -7.71 -8.09 -0.40
C ASP A 57 -6.40 -7.49 -0.93
N PHE A 58 -5.62 -8.29 -1.66
CA PHE A 58 -4.46 -7.77 -2.37
C PHE A 58 -4.87 -6.74 -3.43
N ASP A 59 -5.91 -7.02 -4.22
CA ASP A 59 -6.39 -6.09 -5.24
C ASP A 59 -6.95 -4.80 -4.65
N LYS A 60 -7.72 -4.90 -3.56
CA LYS A 60 -8.17 -3.73 -2.79
C LYS A 60 -6.98 -2.90 -2.28
N GLU A 61 -5.95 -3.56 -1.74
CA GLU A 61 -4.78 -2.87 -1.23
C GLU A 61 -3.93 -2.26 -2.35
N ARG A 62 -3.82 -2.93 -3.51
CA ARG A 62 -3.16 -2.38 -4.70
C ARG A 62 -3.84 -1.08 -5.16
N ILE A 63 -5.16 -1.07 -5.22
CA ILE A 63 -5.96 0.13 -5.56
C ILE A 63 -5.75 1.22 -4.50
N ASN A 64 -5.77 0.87 -3.21
CA ASN A 64 -5.51 1.81 -2.12
C ASN A 64 -4.11 2.45 -2.21
N ILE A 65 -3.08 1.66 -2.53
CA ILE A 65 -1.71 2.14 -2.76
C ILE A 65 -1.69 3.14 -3.93
N GLU A 66 -2.36 2.84 -5.04
CA GLU A 66 -2.44 3.73 -6.20
C GLU A 66 -3.10 5.07 -5.84
N PHE A 67 -4.26 5.04 -5.18
CA PHE A 67 -4.93 6.25 -4.70
C PHE A 67 -4.05 7.04 -3.73
N THR A 68 -3.39 6.36 -2.81
CA THR A 68 -2.46 6.97 -1.86
C THR A 68 -1.32 7.69 -2.58
N LEU A 69 -0.72 7.07 -3.61
CA LEU A 69 0.34 7.69 -4.39
C LEU A 69 -0.15 8.95 -5.12
N LEU A 70 -1.33 8.90 -5.75
CA LEU A 70 -1.93 10.07 -6.40
C LEU A 70 -2.17 11.22 -5.41
N LEU A 71 -2.70 10.93 -4.21
CA LEU A 71 -2.89 11.92 -3.14
C LEU A 71 -1.59 12.53 -2.64
N ASN A 72 -0.48 11.78 -2.71
CA ASN A 72 0.87 12.25 -2.36
C ASN A 72 1.60 12.91 -3.54
N GLY A 73 0.89 13.22 -4.64
CA GLY A 73 1.40 13.99 -5.77
C GLY A 73 2.24 13.20 -6.78
N TYR A 74 2.20 11.86 -6.74
CA TYR A 74 2.92 11.04 -7.71
C TYR A 74 2.27 11.15 -9.10
N PRO A 75 3.04 11.44 -10.16
CA PRO A 75 2.50 11.46 -11.51
C PRO A 75 1.99 10.08 -11.93
N PRO A 76 0.86 9.96 -12.66
CA PRO A 76 0.35 8.65 -13.11
C PRO A 76 1.38 7.82 -13.91
N LYS A 77 2.20 8.48 -14.75
CA LYS A 77 3.30 7.84 -15.49
C LYS A 77 4.44 7.32 -14.60
N PHE A 78 4.46 7.71 -13.33
CA PHE A 78 5.41 7.23 -12.33
C PHE A 78 4.82 6.09 -11.49
N ILE A 79 3.51 5.89 -11.50
CA ILE A 79 2.87 4.79 -10.76
C ILE A 79 2.84 3.55 -11.65
N ASN A 80 2.44 3.73 -12.92
CA ASN A 80 2.41 2.70 -13.96
C ASN A 80 3.78 2.45 -14.58
#